data_AF-A0AAW4S4P0-F1
#
_entry.id   AF-A0AAW4S4P0-F1
#
_cell.length_a   1.000
_cell.length_b   1.000
_cell.length_c   1.000
_cell.angle_alpha   90.00
_cell.angle_beta   90.00
_cell.angle_gamma   90.00
#
_symmetry.space_group_name_H-M   'P 1'
#
loop_
_entity.id
_entity.type
_entity.pdbx_description
1 polymer ?
#
loop_
_entity_poly.entity_id
_entity_poly.type
_entity_poly.pdbx_seq_one_letter_code
_entity_poly.pdbx_strand_id
1 'polypeptide(L)'
;MSDASSPATTAAPDMLELAALLCSRVCHDLISPVGAIVNGLEVLDDDPKPEDREFALDLIRKSAKTASARLQFCRLAFGAAGSSGAQIDLGDAHTMAKGHIEDGKCSITWNLPRLLLPKNRVKLLLNMLVVAQHTIPRGGMLTVDPVGEGEVMSFRITATGHNARLPQNISELLSGERGPAADAHAIQPYYTRLLAQACGLTVTLKPEGEAIIVTAS
;
A
#
# COMPACT_ATOMS: atom_id res chain seq x y z
N MET A 1 -24.64 -30.76 19.16
CA MET A 1 -25.39 -29.48 19.12
C MET A 1 -24.48 -28.46 19.77
N SER A 2 -23.51 -27.95 19.01
CA SER A 2 -23.57 -26.70 18.24
C SER A 2 -23.31 -25.50 19.14
N ASP A 3 -22.03 -25.36 19.48
CA ASP A 3 -21.45 -24.15 20.05
C ASP A 3 -21.17 -23.20 18.88
N ALA A 4 -22.17 -22.39 18.54
CA ALA A 4 -22.06 -21.39 17.49
C ALA A 4 -21.44 -20.14 18.12
N SER A 5 -20.11 -20.05 18.08
CA SER A 5 -19.41 -18.79 18.31
C SER A 5 -19.86 -17.80 17.24
N SER A 6 -20.72 -16.85 17.61
CA SER A 6 -20.99 -15.67 16.78
C SER A 6 -19.65 -15.02 16.45
N PRO A 7 -19.34 -14.71 15.18
CA PRO A 7 -18.13 -13.97 14.86
C PRO A 7 -18.30 -12.60 15.51
N ALA A 8 -17.45 -12.28 16.49
CA ALA A 8 -17.41 -10.96 17.08
C ALA A 8 -17.18 -9.95 15.95
N THR A 9 -18.20 -9.14 15.66
CA THR A 9 -18.06 -7.90 14.92
C THR A 9 -17.16 -7.01 15.78
N THR A 10 -15.85 -7.05 15.52
CA THR A 10 -14.91 -6.15 16.18
C THR A 10 -15.33 -4.73 15.82
N ALA A 11 -15.68 -3.95 16.84
CA ALA A 11 -16.03 -2.54 16.66
C ALA A 11 -14.91 -1.81 15.92
N ALA A 12 -15.27 -0.77 15.17
CA ALA A 12 -14.26 0.07 14.54
C ALA A 12 -13.28 0.62 15.60
N PRO A 13 -11.97 0.64 15.32
CA PRO A 13 -10.97 1.08 16.27
C PRO A 13 -11.21 2.54 16.62
N ASP A 14 -10.95 2.91 17.87
CA ASP A 14 -10.96 4.32 18.25
C ASP A 14 -9.78 5.08 17.60
N MET A 15 -9.70 6.40 17.85
CA MET A 15 -8.67 7.24 17.25
C MET A 15 -7.25 6.84 17.68
N LEU A 16 -7.07 6.42 18.94
CA LEU A 16 -5.77 6.02 19.48
C LEU A 16 -5.35 4.65 18.92
N GLU A 17 -6.28 3.72 18.85
CA GLU A 17 -6.08 2.40 18.23
C GLU A 17 -5.75 2.53 16.75
N LEU A 18 -6.48 3.36 15.99
CA LEU A 18 -6.20 3.62 14.58
C LEU A 18 -4.79 4.18 14.39
N ALA A 19 -4.38 5.15 15.23
CA ALA A 19 -3.03 5.70 15.19
C ALA A 19 -1.98 4.62 15.50
N ALA A 20 -2.19 3.80 16.53
CA ALA A 20 -1.28 2.72 16.92
C ALA A 20 -1.14 1.64 15.83
N LEU A 21 -2.24 1.26 15.18
CA LEU A 21 -2.24 0.26 14.12
C LEU A 21 -1.55 0.79 12.85
N LEU A 22 -1.75 2.06 12.49
CA LEU A 22 -1.02 2.70 11.39
C LEU A 22 0.48 2.80 11.68
N CYS A 23 0.87 3.17 12.91
CA CYS A 23 2.26 3.16 13.34
C CYS A 23 2.85 1.75 13.25
N SER A 24 2.14 0.74 13.76
CA SER A 24 2.56 -0.66 13.69
C SER A 24 2.78 -1.12 12.25
N ARG A 25 1.89 -0.74 11.32
CA ARG A 25 2.04 -1.04 9.90
C ARG A 25 3.30 -0.42 9.30
N VAL A 26 3.54 0.87 9.53
CA VAL A 26 4.73 1.56 9.01
C VAL A 26 6.00 0.95 9.60
N CYS A 27 6.02 0.66 10.90
CA CYS A 27 7.15 0.00 11.55
C CYS A 27 7.39 -1.40 10.97
N HIS A 28 6.35 -2.23 10.84
CA HIS A 28 6.44 -3.57 10.25
C HIS A 28 7.08 -3.54 8.85
N ASP A 29 6.63 -2.61 7.99
CA ASP A 29 7.12 -2.50 6.62
C ASP A 29 8.59 -2.02 6.56
N LEU A 30 9.08 -1.32 7.58
CA LEU A 30 10.46 -0.82 7.65
C LEU A 30 11.43 -1.75 8.40
N ILE A 31 10.95 -2.57 9.34
CA ILE A 31 11.80 -3.45 10.17
C ILE A 31 12.64 -4.39 9.31
N SER A 32 12.03 -5.05 8.31
CA SER A 32 12.74 -6.03 7.48
C SER A 32 13.93 -5.44 6.72
N PRO A 33 13.80 -4.37 5.89
CA PRO A 33 14.95 -3.81 5.19
C PRO A 33 15.95 -3.14 6.15
N VAL A 34 15.52 -2.58 7.28
CA VAL A 34 16.46 -2.04 8.28
C VAL A 34 17.27 -3.16 8.94
N GLY A 35 16.64 -4.28 9.32
CA GLY A 35 17.32 -5.43 9.88
C GLY A 35 18.34 -6.05 8.91
N ALA A 36 18.02 -6.10 7.61
CA ALA A 36 18.95 -6.58 6.60
C ALA A 36 20.21 -5.69 6.46
N ILE A 37 20.10 -4.37 6.71
CA ILE A 37 21.26 -3.47 6.77
C ILE A 37 22.14 -3.82 7.98
N VAL A 38 21.53 -4.02 9.15
CA VAL A 38 22.25 -4.39 10.38
C VAL A 38 22.99 -5.72 10.19
N ASN A 39 22.30 -6.75 9.68
CA ASN A 39 22.92 -8.05 9.40
C ASN A 39 24.10 -7.94 8.42
N GLY A 40 23.98 -7.09 7.40
CA GLY A 40 25.09 -6.83 6.47
C GLY A 40 26.28 -6.15 7.14
N LEU A 41 26.04 -5.24 8.11
CA LEU A 41 27.12 -4.61 8.88
C LEU A 41 27.80 -5.60 9.82
N GLU A 42 27.04 -6.47 10.49
CA GLU A 42 27.58 -7.54 11.35
C GLU A 42 28.52 -8.46 10.57
N VAL A 43 28.17 -8.83 9.33
CA VAL A 43 29.07 -9.61 8.46
C VAL A 43 30.38 -8.87 8.16
N LEU A 44 30.35 -7.53 8.03
CA LEU A 44 31.55 -6.74 7.75
C LEU A 44 32.46 -6.58 8.96
N ASP A 45 31.92 -6.64 10.18
CA ASP A 45 32.68 -6.52 11.42
C ASP A 45 33.53 -7.77 11.72
N ASP A 46 33.16 -8.93 11.16
CA ASP A 46 33.82 -10.23 11.36
C ASP A 46 35.02 -10.49 10.40
N ASP A 47 35.59 -9.45 9.80
CA ASP A 47 36.68 -9.51 8.79
C ASP A 47 36.43 -10.60 7.72
N PRO A 48 35.33 -10.48 6.95
CA PRO A 48 34.88 -11.52 6.04
C PRO A 48 35.82 -11.65 4.84
N LYS A 49 35.78 -12.82 4.19
CA LYS A 49 36.48 -13.03 2.91
C LYS A 49 35.96 -12.03 1.86
N PRO A 50 36.74 -11.71 0.81
CA PRO A 50 36.37 -10.71 -0.19
C PRO A 50 34.98 -10.91 -0.81
N GLU A 51 34.58 -12.16 -1.07
CA GLU A 51 33.27 -12.51 -1.64
C GLU A 51 32.12 -12.18 -0.67
N ASP A 52 32.25 -12.58 0.59
CA ASP A 52 31.26 -12.32 1.65
C ASP A 52 31.15 -10.82 1.93
N ARG A 53 32.27 -10.10 1.87
CA ARG A 53 32.31 -8.63 1.97
C ARG A 53 31.51 -7.96 0.86
N GLU A 54 31.68 -8.41 -0.39
CA GLU A 54 30.95 -7.86 -1.54
C GLU A 54 29.45 -8.14 -1.42
N PHE A 55 29.09 -9.37 -1.03
CA PHE A 55 27.71 -9.75 -0.77
C PHE A 55 27.06 -8.88 0.33
N ALA A 56 27.75 -8.67 1.45
CA ALA A 56 27.26 -7.83 2.54
C ALA A 56 27.03 -6.37 2.10
N LEU A 57 27.97 -5.80 1.33
CA LEU A 57 27.81 -4.44 0.79
C LEU A 57 26.64 -4.33 -0.20
N ASP A 58 26.41 -5.33 -1.04
CA ASP A 58 25.27 -5.37 -1.94
C ASP A 58 23.94 -5.52 -1.18
N LEU A 59 23.91 -6.37 -0.14
CA LEU A 59 22.76 -6.51 0.76
C LEU A 59 22.42 -5.18 1.44
N ILE A 60 23.41 -4.48 2.01
CA ILE A 60 23.24 -3.16 2.62
C ILE A 60 22.67 -2.17 1.60
N ARG A 61 23.27 -2.09 0.40
CA ARG A 61 22.87 -1.13 -0.64
C ARG A 61 21.43 -1.36 -1.09
N LYS A 62 21.06 -2.62 -1.39
CA LYS A 62 19.70 -3.00 -1.79
C LYS A 62 18.71 -2.69 -0.67
N SER A 63 19.03 -3.08 0.56
CA SER A 63 18.16 -2.91 1.71
C SER A 63 17.96 -1.43 2.09
N ALA A 64 19.00 -0.61 2.02
CA ALA A 64 18.91 0.84 2.22
C ALA A 64 18.04 1.52 1.15
N LYS A 65 18.15 1.09 -0.12
CA LYS A 65 17.28 1.57 -1.20
C LYS A 65 15.81 1.21 -0.94
N THR A 66 15.54 -0.03 -0.56
CA THR A 66 14.19 -0.49 -0.21
C THR A 66 13.63 0.26 1.00
N ALA A 67 14.40 0.41 2.08
CA ALA A 67 13.99 1.16 3.27
C ALA A 67 13.63 2.62 2.93
N SER A 68 14.48 3.29 2.15
CA SER A 68 14.24 4.67 1.71
C SER A 68 12.96 4.79 0.88
N ALA A 69 12.77 3.91 -0.11
CA ALA A 69 11.57 3.93 -0.94
C ALA A 69 10.28 3.66 -0.14
N ARG A 70 10.31 2.68 0.78
CA ARG A 70 9.19 2.41 1.70
C ARG A 70 8.89 3.60 2.61
N LEU A 71 9.91 4.24 3.17
CA LEU A 71 9.73 5.40 4.03
C LEU A 71 9.13 6.59 3.27
N GLN A 72 9.64 6.87 2.08
CA GLN A 72 9.14 7.96 1.24
C GLN A 72 7.68 7.72 0.82
N PHE A 73 7.33 6.48 0.43
CA PHE A 73 5.95 6.09 0.16
C PHE A 73 5.07 6.25 1.40
N CYS A 74 5.49 5.73 2.56
CA CYS A 74 4.71 5.82 3.80
C CYS A 74 4.46 7.28 4.21
N ARG A 75 5.47 8.15 4.05
CA ARG A 75 5.34 9.58 4.33
C ARG A 75 4.25 10.23 3.48
N LEU A 76 4.12 9.84 2.22
CA LEU A 76 3.11 10.37 1.31
C LEU A 76 1.73 9.72 1.53
N ALA A 77 1.68 8.39 1.59
CA ALA A 77 0.45 7.59 1.63
C ALA A 77 -0.25 7.60 3.00
N PHE A 78 0.50 7.67 4.10
CA PHE A 78 -0.03 7.61 5.47
C PHE A 78 0.23 8.90 6.25
N GLY A 79 1.38 9.53 6.03
CA GLY A 79 1.83 10.72 6.77
C GLY A 79 0.96 11.97 6.62
N ALA A 80 1.19 12.93 7.52
CA ALA A 80 0.61 14.26 7.48
C ALA A 80 1.45 15.16 6.56
N ALA A 81 1.24 15.05 5.24
CA ALA A 81 1.88 15.95 4.28
C ALA A 81 1.04 17.23 4.08
N GLY A 82 1.64 18.39 4.38
CA GLY A 82 1.09 19.72 4.07
C GLY A 82 -0.08 20.20 4.94
N SER A 83 -0.39 21.50 4.83
CA SER A 83 -1.51 22.16 5.49
C SER A 83 -2.88 21.72 4.94
N SER A 84 -3.97 22.25 5.49
CA SER A 84 -5.29 22.15 4.86
C SER A 84 -5.23 22.75 3.45
N GLY A 85 -5.82 22.06 2.47
CA GLY A 85 -5.79 22.49 1.06
C GLY A 85 -4.50 22.17 0.29
N ALA A 86 -3.52 21.51 0.90
CA ALA A 86 -2.32 21.10 0.18
C ALA A 86 -2.64 20.14 -0.99
N GLN A 87 -2.00 20.39 -2.12
CA GLN A 87 -2.05 19.55 -3.30
C GLN A 87 -0.74 18.80 -3.50
N ILE A 88 -0.80 17.65 -4.18
CA ILE A 88 0.33 16.76 -4.45
C ILE A 88 0.39 16.48 -5.95
N ASP A 89 1.58 16.55 -6.53
CA ASP A 89 1.83 16.20 -7.94
C ASP A 89 1.69 14.69 -8.14
N LEU A 90 0.85 14.28 -9.09
CA LEU A 90 0.71 12.87 -9.48
C LEU A 90 2.00 12.26 -10.01
N GLY A 91 2.93 13.06 -10.55
CA GLY A 91 4.27 12.61 -10.94
C GLY A 91 5.13 12.20 -9.73
N ASP A 92 5.03 12.94 -8.62
CA ASP A 92 5.69 12.58 -7.36
C ASP A 92 5.06 11.29 -6.80
N ALA A 93 3.72 11.22 -6.80
CA ALA A 93 2.98 10.04 -6.38
C ALA A 93 3.37 8.80 -7.20
N HIS A 94 3.51 8.94 -8.52
CA HIS A 94 3.98 7.88 -9.40
C HIS A 94 5.38 7.40 -9.02
N THR A 95 6.32 8.34 -8.83
CA THR A 95 7.70 8.01 -8.45
C THR A 95 7.75 7.23 -7.13
N MET A 96 6.97 7.64 -6.13
CA MET A 96 6.89 6.94 -4.84
C MET A 96 6.23 5.57 -4.98
N ALA A 97 5.16 5.45 -5.76
CA ALA A 97 4.49 4.19 -6.01
C ALA A 97 5.42 3.18 -6.70
N LYS A 98 6.17 3.61 -7.73
CA LYS A 98 7.16 2.76 -8.39
C LYS A 98 8.21 2.25 -7.41
N GLY A 99 8.80 3.14 -6.63
CA GLY A 99 9.83 2.76 -5.65
C GLY A 99 9.34 1.77 -4.58
N HIS A 100 8.06 1.82 -4.23
CA HIS A 100 7.48 0.95 -3.21
C HIS A 100 6.98 -0.40 -3.74
N ILE A 101 6.33 -0.39 -4.91
CA ILE A 101 5.58 -1.54 -5.44
C ILE A 101 6.39 -2.31 -6.48
N GLU A 102 7.16 -1.62 -7.32
CA GLU A 102 7.90 -2.31 -8.37
C GLU A 102 9.05 -3.13 -7.79
N ASP A 103 9.04 -4.40 -8.13
CA ASP A 103 10.09 -5.35 -7.82
C ASP A 103 10.26 -6.34 -8.98
N GLY A 104 10.98 -7.43 -8.78
CA GLY A 104 11.15 -8.45 -9.83
C GLY A 104 9.86 -9.19 -10.22
N LYS A 105 8.75 -8.97 -9.51
CA LYS A 105 7.48 -9.68 -9.68
C LYS A 105 6.32 -8.76 -10.04
N CYS A 106 6.32 -7.51 -9.60
CA CYS A 106 5.25 -6.54 -9.81
C CYS A 106 5.74 -5.29 -10.56
N SER A 107 4.93 -4.81 -11.51
CA SER A 107 5.20 -3.58 -12.27
C SER A 107 3.98 -2.66 -12.32
N ILE A 108 4.22 -1.35 -12.53
CA ILE A 108 3.17 -0.35 -12.65
C ILE A 108 3.15 0.27 -14.04
N THR A 109 1.97 0.27 -14.67
CA THR A 109 1.65 1.14 -15.81
C THR A 109 0.83 2.33 -15.31
N TRP A 110 1.28 3.54 -15.62
CA TRP A 110 0.70 4.78 -15.10
C TRP A 110 0.18 5.67 -16.24
N ASN A 111 -1.13 5.69 -16.43
CA ASN A 111 -1.79 6.44 -17.50
C ASN A 111 -2.47 7.72 -17.00
N LEU A 112 -2.21 8.14 -15.75
CA LEU A 112 -2.75 9.39 -15.22
C LEU A 112 -1.99 10.61 -15.80
N PRO A 113 -2.68 11.71 -16.10
CA PRO A 113 -2.03 12.96 -16.45
C PRO A 113 -1.22 13.51 -15.27
N ARG A 114 -0.22 14.33 -15.57
CA ARG A 114 0.52 15.06 -14.54
C ARG A 114 -0.33 16.24 -14.05
N LEU A 115 -0.96 16.09 -12.89
CA LEU A 115 -1.82 17.08 -12.26
C LEU A 115 -1.49 17.22 -10.77
N LEU A 116 -1.82 18.38 -10.21
CA LEU A 116 -1.86 18.59 -8.77
C LEU A 116 -3.26 18.21 -8.28
N LEU A 117 -3.35 17.27 -7.33
CA LEU A 117 -4.63 16.88 -6.72
C LEU A 117 -4.63 17.11 -5.21
N PRO A 118 -5.80 17.31 -4.58
CA PRO A 118 -5.90 17.41 -3.12
C PRO A 118 -5.23 16.22 -2.42
N LYS A 119 -4.53 16.47 -1.31
CA LYS A 119 -3.71 15.44 -0.65
C LYS A 119 -4.44 14.12 -0.38
N ASN A 120 -5.70 14.16 0.07
CA ASN A 120 -6.45 12.95 0.38
C ASN A 120 -6.80 12.14 -0.87
N ARG A 121 -6.97 12.78 -2.04
CA ARG A 121 -7.14 12.09 -3.33
C ARG A 121 -5.89 11.32 -3.71
N VAL A 122 -4.71 11.91 -3.53
CA VAL A 122 -3.45 11.22 -3.83
C VAL A 122 -3.16 10.11 -2.82
N LYS A 123 -3.43 10.34 -1.52
CA LYS A 123 -3.34 9.30 -0.49
C LYS A 123 -4.26 8.12 -0.79
N LEU A 124 -5.49 8.40 -1.24
CA LEU A 124 -6.45 7.38 -1.66
C LEU A 124 -5.88 6.55 -2.81
N LEU A 125 -5.37 7.19 -3.87
CA LEU A 125 -4.76 6.49 -5.01
C LEU A 125 -3.63 5.55 -4.59
N LEU A 126 -2.68 6.04 -3.78
CA LEU A 126 -1.55 5.23 -3.31
C LEU A 126 -2.02 4.03 -2.47
N ASN A 127 -3.07 4.21 -1.67
CA ASN A 127 -3.65 3.14 -0.87
C ASN A 127 -4.46 2.14 -1.70
N MET A 128 -5.15 2.60 -2.76
CA MET A 128 -5.81 1.71 -3.71
C MET A 128 -4.80 0.83 -4.46
N LEU A 129 -3.61 1.36 -4.78
CA LEU A 129 -2.51 0.58 -5.37
C LEU A 129 -2.04 -0.55 -4.45
N VAL A 130 -1.90 -0.27 -3.14
CA VAL A 130 -1.54 -1.31 -2.16
C VAL A 130 -2.64 -2.36 -2.04
N VAL A 131 -3.91 -1.95 -2.05
CA VAL A 131 -5.06 -2.87 -2.11
C VAL A 131 -4.99 -3.75 -3.37
N ALA A 132 -4.73 -3.15 -4.54
CA ALA A 132 -4.62 -3.86 -5.81
C ALA A 132 -3.44 -4.86 -5.80
N GLN A 133 -2.30 -4.49 -5.21
CA GLN A 133 -1.15 -5.38 -5.10
C GLN A 133 -1.47 -6.66 -4.30
N HIS A 134 -2.31 -6.57 -3.25
CA HIS A 134 -2.74 -7.74 -2.49
C HIS A 134 -3.60 -8.73 -3.30
N THR A 135 -4.16 -8.31 -4.43
CA THR A 135 -4.97 -9.20 -5.29
C THR A 135 -4.12 -10.02 -6.25
N ILE A 136 -2.83 -9.72 -6.39
CA ILE A 136 -1.87 -10.42 -7.27
C ILE A 136 -0.69 -10.99 -6.44
N PRO A 137 -0.93 -12.00 -5.57
CA PRO A 137 0.07 -12.48 -4.61
C PRO A 137 1.32 -13.11 -5.25
N ARG A 138 1.28 -13.47 -6.53
CA ARG A 138 2.41 -13.99 -7.30
C ARG A 138 3.11 -12.94 -8.17
N GLY A 139 2.72 -11.67 -8.03
CA GLY A 139 3.16 -10.60 -8.93
C GLY A 139 2.27 -10.48 -10.16
N GLY A 140 2.61 -9.51 -11.01
CA GLY A 140 1.80 -9.10 -12.15
C GLY A 140 1.96 -7.62 -12.49
N MET A 141 0.98 -7.07 -13.21
CA MET A 141 0.94 -5.68 -13.63
C MET A 141 -0.23 -4.96 -12.93
N LEU A 142 0.05 -3.77 -12.41
CA LEU A 142 -0.96 -2.81 -11.97
C LEU A 142 -1.05 -1.67 -12.99
N THR A 143 -2.19 -1.53 -13.66
CA THR A 143 -2.44 -0.42 -14.60
C THR A 143 -3.35 0.60 -13.94
N VAL A 144 -2.91 1.86 -13.88
CA VAL A 144 -3.66 2.97 -13.29
C VAL A 144 -4.19 3.88 -14.39
N ASP A 145 -5.51 3.98 -14.49
CA ASP A 145 -6.22 4.75 -15.51
C ASP A 145 -7.09 5.84 -14.88
N PRO A 146 -7.18 7.02 -15.52
CA PRO A 146 -8.11 8.07 -15.10
C PRO A 146 -9.53 7.68 -15.52
N VAL A 147 -10.52 8.03 -14.68
CA VAL A 147 -11.94 7.91 -15.03
C VAL A 147 -12.54 9.31 -14.99
N GLY A 148 -12.92 9.84 -16.16
CA GLY A 148 -13.28 11.26 -16.31
C GLY A 148 -12.07 12.16 -16.50
N GLU A 149 -12.22 13.46 -16.23
CA GLU A 149 -11.21 14.48 -16.55
C GLU A 149 -11.02 15.51 -15.42
N GLY A 150 -9.86 16.18 -15.42
CA GLY A 150 -9.55 17.28 -14.50
C GLY A 150 -9.37 16.85 -13.04
N GLU A 151 -9.51 17.80 -12.11
CA GLU A 151 -9.28 17.57 -10.68
C GLU A 151 -10.33 16.67 -10.01
N VAL A 152 -11.49 16.50 -10.66
CA VAL A 152 -12.60 15.64 -10.20
C VAL A 152 -12.51 14.21 -10.73
N MET A 153 -11.56 13.92 -11.62
CA MET A 153 -11.38 12.59 -12.18
C MET A 153 -11.27 11.53 -11.08
N SER A 154 -11.79 10.34 -11.32
CA SER A 154 -11.59 9.20 -10.43
C SER A 154 -10.46 8.29 -10.92
N PHE A 155 -10.19 7.22 -10.17
CA PHE A 155 -9.14 6.26 -10.46
C PHE A 155 -9.72 4.87 -10.69
N ARG A 156 -9.22 4.20 -11.72
CA ARG A 156 -9.37 2.76 -11.93
C ARG A 156 -7.99 2.13 -11.88
N ILE A 157 -7.85 1.05 -11.11
CA ILE A 157 -6.64 0.24 -11.07
C ILE A 157 -7.00 -1.17 -11.52
N THR A 158 -6.35 -1.62 -12.57
CA THR A 158 -6.50 -2.97 -13.12
C THR A 158 -5.30 -3.80 -12.67
N ALA A 159 -5.54 -4.81 -11.84
CA ALA A 159 -4.52 -5.75 -11.40
C ALA A 159 -4.63 -7.05 -12.19
N THR A 160 -3.60 -7.37 -12.97
CA THR A 160 -3.50 -8.63 -13.73
C THR A 160 -2.27 -9.40 -13.29
N GLY A 161 -2.40 -10.71 -13.12
CA GLY A 161 -1.30 -11.54 -12.64
C GLY A 161 -1.70 -12.99 -12.51
N HIS A 162 -0.72 -13.87 -12.39
CA HIS A 162 -0.99 -15.29 -12.24
C HIS A 162 -1.68 -15.56 -10.89
N ASN A 163 -2.85 -16.20 -10.91
CA ASN A 163 -3.73 -16.39 -9.75
C ASN A 163 -4.16 -15.07 -9.09
N ALA A 164 -4.51 -14.07 -9.90
CA ALA A 164 -5.23 -12.90 -9.40
C ALA A 164 -6.52 -13.36 -8.69
N ARG A 165 -6.77 -12.86 -7.48
CA ARG A 165 -7.92 -13.27 -6.67
C ARG A 165 -8.42 -12.14 -5.80
N LEU A 166 -9.71 -12.17 -5.51
CA LEU A 166 -10.37 -11.23 -4.61
C LEU A 166 -10.22 -11.69 -3.14
N PRO A 167 -9.46 -10.99 -2.27
CA PRO A 167 -9.36 -11.37 -0.87
C PRO A 167 -10.62 -10.91 -0.14
N GLN A 168 -11.45 -11.86 0.31
CA GLN A 168 -12.76 -11.56 0.91
C GLN A 168 -12.66 -10.60 2.10
N ASN A 169 -11.66 -10.78 2.96
CA ASN A 169 -11.40 -9.90 4.10
C ASN A 169 -11.14 -8.44 3.68
N ILE A 170 -10.44 -8.21 2.57
CA ILE A 170 -10.18 -6.85 2.08
C ILE A 170 -11.47 -6.23 1.55
N SER A 171 -12.26 -6.99 0.78
CA SER A 171 -13.54 -6.51 0.26
C SER A 171 -14.51 -6.11 1.38
N GLU A 172 -14.64 -6.93 2.43
CA GLU A 172 -15.49 -6.66 3.60
C GLU A 172 -15.05 -5.40 4.37
N LEU A 173 -13.75 -5.14 4.46
CA LEU A 173 -13.20 -3.93 5.12
C LEU A 173 -13.45 -2.66 4.31
N LEU A 174 -13.41 -2.77 2.98
CA LEU A 174 -13.68 -1.66 2.05
C LEU A 174 -15.17 -1.34 1.95
N SER A 175 -16.04 -2.35 2.02
CA SER A 175 -17.51 -2.17 2.05
C SER A 175 -17.99 -1.65 3.41
N GLY A 176 -17.21 -1.87 4.48
CA GLY A 176 -17.62 -1.54 5.85
C GLY A 176 -18.57 -2.57 6.46
N GLU A 177 -18.77 -3.71 5.80
CA GLU A 177 -19.52 -4.87 6.34
C GLU A 177 -18.81 -5.48 7.55
N ARG A 178 -17.50 -5.26 7.67
CA ARG A 178 -16.68 -5.71 8.78
C ARG A 178 -15.80 -4.59 9.33
N GLY A 179 -15.68 -4.51 10.65
CA GLY A 179 -14.65 -3.70 11.30
C GLY A 179 -13.27 -4.34 11.13
N PRO A 180 -12.16 -3.57 11.17
CA PRO A 180 -10.84 -4.16 11.12
C PRO A 180 -10.65 -5.04 12.35
N ALA A 181 -10.01 -6.19 12.17
CA ALA A 181 -9.41 -6.87 13.30
C ALA A 181 -8.31 -5.97 13.90
N ALA A 182 -7.94 -6.21 15.15
CA ALA A 182 -6.80 -5.54 15.78
C ALA A 182 -5.45 -6.04 15.22
N ASP A 183 -5.31 -6.08 13.89
CA ASP A 183 -4.10 -6.51 13.20
C ASP A 183 -3.61 -5.44 12.19
N ALA A 184 -2.29 -5.39 11.99
CA ALA A 184 -1.63 -4.39 11.15
C ALA A 184 -1.84 -4.60 9.65
N HIS A 185 -2.41 -5.74 9.22
CA HIS A 185 -2.67 -6.02 7.81
C HIS A 185 -4.06 -5.52 7.40
N ALA A 186 -5.05 -5.61 8.28
CA ALA A 186 -6.42 -5.13 8.11
C ALA A 186 -6.55 -3.61 8.18
N ILE A 187 -5.60 -2.93 8.85
CA ILE A 187 -5.65 -1.47 8.99
C ILE A 187 -5.50 -0.72 7.66
N GLN A 188 -4.76 -1.27 6.69
CA GLN A 188 -4.51 -0.59 5.42
C GLN A 188 -5.76 -0.51 4.53
N PRO A 189 -6.52 -1.60 4.28
CA PRO A 189 -7.83 -1.51 3.62
C PRO A 189 -8.82 -0.62 4.37
N TYR A 190 -8.86 -0.70 5.71
CA TYR A 190 -9.72 0.15 6.53
C TYR A 190 -9.38 1.65 6.35
N TYR A 191 -8.09 2.00 6.38
CA TYR A 191 -7.63 3.36 6.15
C TYR A 191 -7.95 3.85 4.73
N THR A 192 -7.86 2.96 3.74
CA THR A 192 -8.29 3.23 2.35
C THR A 192 -9.75 3.64 2.30
N ARG A 193 -10.63 2.93 3.02
CA ARG A 193 -12.05 3.28 3.13
C ARG A 193 -12.26 4.65 3.78
N LEU A 194 -11.55 4.96 4.86
CA LEU A 194 -11.65 6.27 5.53
C LEU A 194 -11.20 7.41 4.61
N LEU A 195 -10.13 7.21 3.83
CA LEU A 195 -9.68 8.18 2.82
C LEU A 195 -10.72 8.40 1.72
N ALA A 196 -11.37 7.33 1.26
CA ALA A 196 -12.44 7.41 0.28
C ALA A 196 -13.61 8.24 0.84
N GLN A 197 -14.06 7.95 2.05
CA GLN A 197 -15.12 8.70 2.74
C GLN A 197 -14.76 10.18 2.91
N ALA A 198 -13.52 10.48 3.30
CA ALA A 198 -13.03 11.86 3.40
C ALA A 198 -12.98 12.60 2.06
N CYS A 199 -12.99 11.88 0.94
CA CYS A 199 -13.09 12.43 -0.42
C CYS A 199 -14.53 12.41 -0.98
N GLY A 200 -15.52 11.91 -0.22
CA GLY A 200 -16.88 11.71 -0.70
C GLY A 200 -17.03 10.56 -1.71
N LEU A 201 -16.12 9.58 -1.68
CA LEU A 201 -16.06 8.44 -2.60
C LEU A 201 -16.20 7.12 -1.83
N THR A 202 -16.48 6.06 -2.58
CA THR A 202 -16.42 4.65 -2.14
C THR A 202 -15.38 3.90 -2.97
N VAL A 203 -14.65 2.98 -2.35
CA VAL A 203 -13.73 2.08 -3.08
C VAL A 203 -14.37 0.71 -3.24
N THR A 204 -14.39 0.19 -4.46
CA THR A 204 -14.89 -1.15 -4.75
C THR A 204 -13.81 -2.01 -5.40
N LEU A 205 -13.89 -3.32 -5.13
CA LEU A 205 -12.96 -4.32 -5.62
C LEU A 205 -13.78 -5.43 -6.30
N LYS A 206 -13.60 -5.64 -7.61
CA LYS A 206 -14.41 -6.59 -8.40
C LYS A 206 -13.56 -7.39 -9.38
N PRO A 207 -13.84 -8.68 -9.61
CA PRO A 207 -13.24 -9.42 -10.70
C PRO A 207 -13.82 -8.98 -12.05
N GLU A 208 -12.96 -8.90 -13.07
CA GLU A 208 -13.32 -8.66 -14.46
C GLU A 208 -12.46 -9.57 -15.36
N GLY A 209 -13.03 -10.72 -15.76
CA GLY A 209 -12.26 -11.78 -16.40
C GLY A 209 -11.15 -12.31 -15.48
N GLU A 210 -9.91 -12.28 -15.98
CA GLU A 210 -8.70 -12.68 -15.24
C GLU A 210 -8.09 -11.52 -14.41
N ALA A 211 -8.69 -10.33 -14.46
CA ALA A 211 -8.22 -9.15 -13.74
C ALA A 211 -9.04 -8.90 -12.47
N ILE A 212 -8.44 -8.19 -11.51
CA ILE A 212 -9.17 -7.58 -10.40
C ILE A 212 -9.13 -6.06 -10.58
N ILE A 213 -10.29 -5.43 -10.53
CA ILE A 213 -10.46 -4.00 -10.74
C ILE A 213 -10.75 -3.32 -9.40
N VAL A 214 -9.92 -2.34 -9.07
CA VAL A 214 -10.13 -1.41 -7.95
C VAL A 214 -10.63 -0.09 -8.51
N THR A 215 -11.78 0.40 -8.05
CA THR A 215 -12.32 1.70 -8.49
C THR A 215 -12.68 2.55 -7.29
N ALA A 216 -12.47 3.86 -7.41
CA ALA A 216 -13.09 4.85 -6.54
C ALA A 216 -14.28 5.50 -7.28
N SER A 217 -15.42 5.70 -6.62
CA SER A 217 -16.62 6.33 -7.21
C SER A 217 -17.50 6.96 -6.16
#